data_AF-A0A8S8Z8E9-F1
#
_entry.id   AF-A0A8S8Z8E9-F1
#
_cell.length_a   1.000
_cell.length_b   1.000
_cell.length_c   1.000
_cell.angle_alpha   90.00
_cell.angle_beta   90.00
_cell.angle_gamma   90.00
#
_symmetry.space_group_name_H-M   'P 1'
#
loop_
_entity.id
_entity.type
_entity.pdbx_description
1 polymer ?
#
loop_
_entity_poly.entity_id
_entity_poly.type
_entity_poly.pdbx_seq_one_letter_code
_entity_poly.pdbx_strand_id
1 'polypeptide(L)'
;MLSLDKSSTEEEVAHFVAETTAQSRRFVCQPKLDGSALSLEYRRGRLVRAATRGSGTRGEDVTANVRRIPNVPESLNWEGDCPVRGRW
;
A
#
# COMPACT_ATOMS: atom_id res chain seq x y z
N MET A 1 0.43 -1.53 8.98
CA MET A 1 0.90 -1.74 7.59
C MET A 1 2.03 -2.74 7.60
N LEU A 2 2.07 -3.66 6.63
CA LEU A 2 3.12 -4.69 6.56
C LEU A 2 4.44 -4.10 6.07
N SER A 3 5.53 -4.82 6.33
CA SER A 3 6.85 -4.61 5.72
C SER A 3 7.13 -5.71 4.71
N LEU A 4 7.98 -5.42 3.73
CA LEU A 4 8.48 -6.42 2.78
C LEU A 4 9.95 -6.67 3.05
N ASP A 5 10.36 -7.92 2.88
CA ASP A 5 11.76 -8.29 2.85
C ASP A 5 12.39 -7.80 1.54
N LYS A 6 13.71 -7.57 1.58
CA LYS A 6 14.49 -7.12 0.44
C LYS A 6 15.38 -8.26 -0.02
N SER A 7 15.44 -8.48 -1.32
CA SER A 7 16.44 -9.32 -1.96
C SER A 7 17.28 -8.47 -2.91
N SER A 8 18.56 -8.79 -3.03
CA SER A 8 19.49 -8.13 -3.94
C SER A 8 20.22 -9.08 -4.87
N THR A 9 20.05 -10.39 -4.68
CA THR A 9 20.67 -11.41 -5.53
C THR A 9 19.61 -12.28 -6.21
N GLU A 10 19.99 -12.94 -7.30
CA GLU A 10 19.10 -13.83 -8.04
C GLU A 10 18.79 -15.10 -7.22
N GLU A 11 19.77 -15.57 -6.44
CA GLU A 11 19.63 -16.77 -5.59
C GLU A 11 18.57 -16.56 -4.49
N GLU A 12 18.53 -15.38 -3.88
CA GLU A 12 17.52 -15.03 -2.87
C GLU A 12 16.10 -15.02 -3.47
N VAL A 13 15.96 -14.49 -4.70
CA VAL A 13 14.68 -14.47 -5.41
C VAL A 13 14.26 -15.89 -5.80
N ALA A 14 15.20 -16.71 -6.30
CA ALA A 14 14.94 -18.11 -6.64
C ALA A 14 14.48 -18.92 -5.43
N HIS A 15 15.11 -18.70 -4.26
CA HIS A 15 14.70 -19.29 -2.99
C HIS A 15 13.27 -18.88 -2.60
N PHE A 16 12.94 -17.59 -2.66
CA PHE A 16 11.59 -17.09 -2.36
C PHE A 16 10.52 -17.76 -3.24
N VAL A 17 10.80 -17.91 -4.55
CA VAL A 17 9.90 -18.58 -5.48
C VAL A 17 9.72 -20.06 -5.14
N ALA A 18 10.80 -20.80 -4.92
CA ALA A 18 10.73 -22.24 -4.69
C ALA A 18 10.12 -22.60 -3.34
N GLU A 19 10.58 -21.95 -2.27
CA GLU A 19 10.31 -22.35 -0.89
C GLU A 19 9.19 -21.51 -0.26
N THR A 20 9.29 -20.18 -0.33
CA THR A 20 8.36 -19.28 0.39
C THR A 20 6.98 -19.24 -0.25
N THR A 21 6.89 -19.35 -1.58
CA THR A 21 5.61 -19.26 -2.29
C THR A 21 4.90 -20.60 -2.48
N ALA A 22 5.41 -21.69 -1.89
CA ALA A 22 4.94 -23.05 -2.12
C ALA A 22 4.84 -23.41 -3.62
N GLN A 23 5.89 -23.05 -4.38
CA GLN A 23 6.00 -23.28 -5.83
C GLN A 23 4.93 -22.58 -6.69
N SER A 24 4.51 -21.38 -6.31
CA SER A 24 3.62 -20.57 -7.15
C SER A 24 4.24 -20.34 -8.54
N ARG A 25 3.39 -20.38 -9.57
CA ARG A 25 3.80 -20.20 -10.98
C ARG A 25 3.38 -18.85 -11.58
N ARG A 26 2.69 -18.01 -10.82
CA ARG A 26 2.20 -16.71 -11.28
C ARG A 26 2.56 -15.63 -10.29
N PHE A 27 3.15 -14.57 -10.81
CA PHE A 27 3.62 -13.43 -10.04
C PHE A 27 3.13 -12.13 -10.68
N VAL A 28 2.86 -11.14 -9.83
CA VAL A 28 2.62 -9.77 -10.26
C VAL A 28 3.84 -8.96 -9.87
N CYS A 29 4.55 -8.45 -10.86
CA CYS A 29 5.70 -7.58 -10.65
C CYS A 29 5.24 -6.12 -10.72
N GLN A 30 5.47 -5.36 -9.66
CA GLN A 30 5.18 -3.93 -9.63
C GLN A 30 6.45 -3.15 -9.28
N PRO A 31 6.73 -2.02 -9.95
CA PRO A 31 7.81 -1.13 -9.54
C PRO A 31 7.64 -0.71 -8.09
N LYS A 32 8.70 -0.83 -7.30
CA LYS A 32 8.70 -0.29 -5.94
C LYS A 32 8.83 1.23 -6.04
N LEU A 33 7.72 1.93 -5.89
CA LEU A 33 7.72 3.40 -5.85
C LEU A 33 8.49 3.89 -4.61
N ASP A 34 9.39 4.85 -4.82
CA ASP A 34 10.14 5.50 -3.76
C ASP A 34 9.38 6.75 -3.32
N GLY A 35 8.61 6.58 -2.25
CA GLY A 35 7.73 7.59 -1.69
C GLY A 35 7.29 7.19 -0.30
N SER A 36 6.64 8.12 0.39
CA SER A 36 6.13 7.88 1.73
C SER A 36 4.89 7.00 1.67
N ALA A 37 4.83 6.00 2.53
CA ALA A 37 3.71 5.08 2.53
C ALA A 37 2.48 5.71 3.21
N LEU A 38 1.33 5.66 2.53
CA LEU A 38 0.05 6.23 2.95
C LEU A 38 -1.03 5.15 3.10
N SER A 39 -1.93 5.40 4.04
CA SER A 39 -3.13 4.63 4.29
C SER A 39 -4.35 5.52 4.16
N LEU A 40 -5.21 5.24 3.18
CA LEU A 40 -6.49 5.89 2.98
C LEU A 40 -7.60 5.02 3.54
N GLU A 41 -8.57 5.63 4.22
CA GLU A 41 -9.77 4.98 4.71
C GLU A 41 -10.97 5.61 4.01
N TYR A 42 -11.65 4.82 3.20
CA TYR A 42 -12.92 5.17 2.61
C TYR A 42 -14.04 4.50 3.40
N ARG A 43 -15.09 5.26 3.76
CA ARG A 43 -16.33 4.73 4.32
C ARG A 43 -17.49 5.10 3.43
N ARG A 44 -18.29 4.11 3.05
CA ARG A 44 -19.36 4.26 2.04
C ARG A 44 -18.86 5.00 0.79
N GLY A 45 -17.69 4.57 0.31
CA GLY A 45 -17.02 5.19 -0.82
C GLY A 45 -16.39 6.56 -0.58
N ARG A 46 -16.58 7.24 0.57
CA ARG A 46 -16.04 8.58 0.82
C ARG A 46 -14.75 8.56 1.63
N LEU A 47 -13.76 9.37 1.25
CA LEU A 47 -12.50 9.50 1.98
C LEU A 47 -12.75 10.16 3.34
N VAL A 48 -12.61 9.36 4.42
CA VAL A 48 -12.82 9.86 5.80
C VAL A 48 -11.51 10.16 6.50
N ARG A 49 -10.42 9.46 6.16
CA ARG A 49 -9.13 9.61 6.82
C ARG A 49 -7.98 9.21 5.91
N ALA A 50 -6.85 9.91 6.04
CA ALA A 50 -5.57 9.49 5.49
C ALA A 50 -4.49 9.59 6.57
N ALA A 51 -3.64 8.57 6.66
CA ALA A 51 -2.55 8.53 7.62
C ALA A 51 -1.24 8.07 6.99
N THR A 52 -0.12 8.60 7.49
CA THR A 52 1.23 8.10 7.16
C THR A 52 1.46 6.72 7.78
N ARG A 53 2.45 5.98 7.30
CA ARG A 53 2.81 4.68 7.90
C ARG A 53 3.33 4.82 9.34
N GLY A 54 4.14 5.84 9.61
CA GLY A 54 4.87 6.00 10.87
C GLY A 54 5.59 4.71 11.30
N SER A 55 5.32 4.24 12.53
CA SER A 55 5.88 3.00 13.08
C SER A 55 5.23 1.71 12.53
N GLY A 56 4.26 1.83 11.63
CA GLY A 56 3.48 0.71 11.08
C GLY A 56 2.20 0.40 11.85
N THR A 57 2.14 0.76 13.14
CA THR A 57 0.94 0.70 14.01
C THR A 57 0.37 2.07 14.33
N ARG A 58 1.22 3.10 14.40
CA ARG A 58 0.83 4.50 14.63
C ARG A 58 1.44 5.39 13.55
N GLY A 59 0.59 6.19 12.93
CA GLY A 59 0.94 7.18 11.93
C GLY A 59 0.34 8.56 12.26
N GLU A 60 0.63 9.53 11.42
CA GLU A 60 0.12 10.89 11.54
C GLU A 60 -1.09 11.08 10.63
N ASP A 61 -2.10 11.81 11.11
CA ASP A 61 -3.25 12.19 10.28
C ASP A 61 -2.81 13.29 9.29
N VAL A 62 -2.88 12.95 8.01
CA VAL A 62 -2.52 13.83 6.89
C VAL A 62 -3.70 14.04 5.95
N THR A 63 -4.93 13.81 6.43
CA THR A 63 -6.16 13.85 5.62
C THR A 63 -6.30 15.17 4.85
N ALA A 64 -6.08 16.31 5.52
CA ALA A 64 -6.21 17.62 4.90
C ALA A 64 -5.19 17.88 3.78
N ASN A 65 -4.00 17.27 3.86
CA ASN A 65 -2.97 17.37 2.84
C ASN A 65 -3.27 16.44 1.68
N VAL A 66 -3.68 15.21 1.98
CA VAL A 66 -4.00 14.18 0.99
C VAL A 66 -5.18 14.58 0.12
N ARG A 67 -6.20 15.26 0.65
CA ARG A 67 -7.32 15.80 -0.14
C ARG A 67 -6.90 16.80 -1.23
N ARG A 68 -5.71 17.38 -1.13
CA ARG A 68 -5.16 18.32 -2.13
C ARG A 68 -4.39 17.60 -3.24
N ILE A 69 -4.16 16.30 -3.10
CA ILE A 69 -3.42 15.50 -4.08
C ILE A 69 -4.37 15.16 -5.25
N PRO A 70 -4.09 15.61 -6.49
CA PRO A 70 -5.05 15.52 -7.61
C PRO A 70 -5.52 14.10 -7.96
N ASN A 71 -4.69 13.08 -7.75
CA ASN A 71 -4.98 11.69 -8.06
C ASN A 71 -5.56 10.90 -6.87
N VAL A 72 -5.89 11.57 -5.76
CA VAL A 72 -6.62 10.95 -4.65
C VAL A 72 -8.09 11.35 -4.73
N PRO A 73 -9.02 10.44 -5.05
CA PRO A 73 -10.43 10.78 -5.18
C PRO A 73 -11.07 11.01 -3.80
N GLU A 74 -11.96 11.99 -3.68
CA GLU A 74 -12.80 12.17 -2.48
C GLU A 74 -13.87 11.06 -2.36
N SER A 75 -14.27 10.46 -3.49
CA SER A 75 -15.23 9.37 -3.54
C SER A 75 -14.85 8.28 -4.56
N LEU A 76 -15.00 7.02 -4.17
CA LEU A 76 -14.87 5.85 -5.03
C LEU A 76 -16.21 5.47 -5.66
N ASN A 77 -16.16 4.83 -6.83
CA ASN A 77 -17.32 4.12 -7.40
C ASN A 77 -17.52 2.76 -6.69
N TRP A 78 -17.61 2.79 -5.37
CA TRP A 78 -17.78 1.65 -4.48
C TRP A 78 -18.52 2.13 -3.23
N GLU A 79 -19.60 1.46 -2.86
CA GLU A 79 -20.48 1.90 -1.76
C GLU A 79 -20.12 1.27 -0.40
N GLY A 80 -19.14 0.38 -0.36
CA GLY A 80 -18.66 -0.22 0.89
C GLY A 80 -17.54 0.56 1.56
N ASP A 81 -17.09 0.05 2.70
CA ASP A 81 -15.89 0.53 3.38
C ASP A 81 -14.66 -0.12 2.73
N CYS A 82 -13.64 0.68 2.44
CA CYS A 82 -12.45 0.21 1.74
C CYS A 82 -11.17 0.89 2.28
N PRO A 83 -10.27 0.15 2.92
CA PRO A 83 -8.92 0.62 3.20
C PRO A 83 -8.06 0.52 1.94
N VAL A 84 -7.51 1.64 1.48
CA VAL A 84 -6.56 1.68 0.35
C VAL A 84 -5.17 2.00 0.89
N ARG A 85 -4.13 1.41 0.28
CA ARG A 85 -2.73 1.64 0.62
C ARG A 85 -1.98 2.07 -0.64
N GLY A 86 -1.13 3.08 -0.51
CA GLY A 86 -0.38 3.64 -1.63
C GLY A 86 0.91 4.31 -1.20
N ARG A 87 1.58 4.93 -2.17
CA ARG A 87 2.74 5.80 -1.94
C ARG A 87 2.49 7.14 -2.62
N TRP A 88 2.98 8.19 -2.00
CA TRP A 88 3.04 9.54 -2.55
C TRP A 88 4.47 10.06 -2.52
#